data_AF-A0A091BIP2-F1
#
_entry.id   AF-A0A091BIP2-F1
#
_cell.length_a   1.000
_cell.length_b   1.000
_cell.length_c   1.000
_cell.angle_alpha   90.00
_cell.angle_beta   90.00
_cell.angle_gamma   90.00
#
_symmetry.space_group_name_H-M   'P 1'
#
loop_
_entity.id
_entity.type
_entity.pdbx_description
1 polymer ?
#
loop_
_entity_poly.entity_id
_entity_poly.type
_entity_poly.pdbx_seq_one_letter_code
_entity_poly.pdbx_strand_id
1 'polypeptide(L)'
;MIFDGREYPTAEHAYQAGKARKEEVREWILSAPSPSLVAMAAHGLYTWDINPDWSKTKFDRMRNVLLAKFTQHEDLKALLLSTGSARLVEAGRTDNLVNRTWGEVNGKGMNMLGVLLMEVREQIRKIATSEAKEVGKKPKQASRARSRDSELVAA
;
A
#
# COMPACT_ATOMS: atom_id res chain seq x y z
N MET A 1 -2.47 -12.07 0.57
CA MET A 1 -2.68 -10.72 -0.01
C MET A 1 -2.10 -10.70 -1.42
N ILE A 2 -2.71 -9.95 -2.34
CA ILE A 2 -2.23 -9.85 -3.72
C ILE A 2 -1.43 -8.55 -3.89
N PHE A 3 -0.25 -8.62 -4.47
CA PHE A 3 0.61 -7.47 -4.73
C PHE A 3 1.48 -7.69 -5.97
N ASP A 4 1.63 -6.69 -6.83
CA ASP A 4 2.35 -6.81 -8.11
C ASP A 4 1.94 -8.07 -8.94
N GLY A 5 0.64 -8.40 -8.95
CA GLY A 5 0.11 -9.55 -9.69
C GLY A 5 0.42 -10.92 -9.06
N ARG A 6 1.02 -10.98 -7.87
CA ARG A 6 1.36 -12.21 -7.14
C ARG A 6 0.67 -12.29 -5.79
N GLU A 7 0.25 -13.49 -5.40
CA GLU A 7 -0.23 -13.75 -4.05
C GLU A 7 0.93 -13.99 -3.08
N TYR A 8 0.89 -13.32 -1.93
CA TYR A 8 1.84 -13.46 -0.84
C TYR A 8 1.15 -13.87 0.46
N PRO A 9 1.77 -14.75 1.27
CA PRO A 9 1.23 -15.15 2.57
C PRO A 9 1.06 -13.95 3.51
N THR A 10 2.03 -13.04 3.52
CA THR A 10 2.01 -11.84 4.37
C THR A 10 2.58 -10.63 3.65
N ALA A 11 2.33 -9.44 4.19
CA ALA A 11 2.95 -8.19 3.74
C ALA A 11 4.49 -8.23 3.83
N GLU A 12 5.05 -8.93 4.82
CA GLU A 12 6.51 -9.08 4.93
C GLU A 12 7.08 -9.87 3.74
N HIS A 13 6.42 -10.93 3.31
CA HIS A 13 6.81 -11.67 2.10
C HIS A 13 6.75 -10.77 0.87
N ALA A 14 5.63 -10.03 0.70
CA ALA A 14 5.48 -9.10 -0.42
C ALA A 14 6.57 -8.02 -0.43
N TYR A 15 6.90 -7.46 0.74
CA TYR A 15 7.97 -6.47 0.87
C TYR A 15 9.34 -7.06 0.52
N GLN A 16 9.74 -8.15 1.18
CA GLN A 16 11.07 -8.73 1.02
C GLN A 16 11.31 -9.32 -0.37
N ALA A 17 10.26 -9.75 -1.09
CA ALA A 17 10.36 -10.21 -2.48
C ALA A 17 11.04 -9.20 -3.42
N GLY A 18 10.88 -7.89 -3.15
CA GLY A 18 11.50 -6.83 -3.97
C GLY A 18 12.98 -6.62 -3.70
N LYS A 19 13.52 -7.20 -2.61
CA LYS A 19 14.92 -7.06 -2.24
C LYS A 19 15.83 -7.92 -3.11
N ALA A 20 15.38 -9.09 -3.53
CA ALA A 20 16.14 -10.00 -4.37
C ALA A 20 16.18 -9.51 -5.83
N ARG A 21 17.39 -9.44 -6.40
CA ARG A 21 17.61 -9.09 -7.81
C ARG A 21 17.29 -10.24 -8.76
N LYS A 22 17.62 -11.48 -8.37
CA LYS A 22 17.43 -12.69 -9.17
C LYS A 22 16.16 -13.43 -8.73
N GLU A 23 15.51 -14.11 -9.68
CA GLU A 23 14.29 -14.86 -9.39
C GLU A 23 14.54 -16.02 -8.42
N GLU A 24 15.60 -16.80 -8.64
CA GLU A 24 15.96 -17.94 -7.77
C GLU A 24 16.17 -17.52 -6.30
N VAL A 25 16.79 -16.36 -6.06
CA VAL A 25 16.99 -15.80 -4.73
C VAL A 25 15.66 -15.34 -4.13
N ARG A 26 14.77 -14.75 -4.95
CA ARG A 26 13.43 -14.36 -4.53
C ARG A 26 12.62 -15.56 -4.09
N GLU A 27 12.60 -16.64 -4.88
CA GLU A 27 11.87 -17.85 -4.52
C GLU A 27 12.45 -18.49 -3.26
N TRP A 28 13.77 -18.49 -3.10
CA TRP A 28 14.41 -19.00 -1.89
C TRP A 28 13.98 -18.23 -0.64
N ILE A 29 14.04 -16.88 -0.63
CA ILE A 29 13.57 -16.10 0.54
C ILE A 29 12.07 -16.30 0.78
N LEU A 30 11.27 -16.44 -0.28
CA LEU A 30 9.81 -16.58 -0.20
C LEU A 30 9.37 -17.98 0.26
N SER A 31 10.25 -18.97 0.22
CA SER A 31 9.98 -20.29 0.81
C SER A 31 10.00 -20.30 2.34
N ALA A 32 10.43 -19.21 2.99
CA ALA A 32 10.43 -19.11 4.44
C ALA A 32 9.00 -19.20 5.01
N PRO A 33 8.74 -20.00 6.05
CA PRO A 33 7.38 -20.29 6.49
C PRO A 33 6.77 -19.19 7.38
N SER A 34 7.51 -18.13 7.71
CA SER A 34 7.05 -17.08 8.60
C SER A 34 7.61 -15.70 8.25
N PRO A 35 6.92 -14.61 8.63
CA PRO A 35 7.41 -13.24 8.44
C PRO A 35 8.81 -12.99 9.01
N SER A 36 9.09 -13.50 10.20
CA SER A 36 10.39 -13.32 10.84
C SER A 36 11.50 -14.04 10.08
N LEU A 37 11.23 -15.23 9.53
CA LEU A 37 12.20 -16.01 8.78
C LEU A 37 12.45 -15.43 7.38
N VAL A 38 11.42 -14.92 6.68
CA VAL A 38 11.65 -14.25 5.38
C VAL A 38 12.44 -12.96 5.56
N ALA A 39 12.18 -12.18 6.62
CA ALA A 39 12.94 -10.98 6.93
C ALA A 39 14.41 -11.32 7.25
N MET A 40 14.63 -12.38 8.03
CA MET A 40 15.98 -12.88 8.37
C MET A 40 16.73 -13.32 7.11
N ALA A 41 16.12 -14.14 6.26
CA ALA A 41 16.72 -14.61 5.02
C ALA A 41 17.06 -13.44 4.08
N ALA A 42 16.14 -12.49 3.91
CA ALA A 42 16.35 -11.31 3.08
C ALA A 42 17.44 -10.38 3.65
N HIS A 43 17.60 -10.28 4.97
CA HIS A 43 18.68 -9.54 5.62
C HIS A 43 20.05 -10.21 5.48
N GLY A 44 20.09 -11.54 5.36
CA GLY A 44 21.31 -12.32 5.16
C GLY A 44 21.81 -12.38 3.71
N LEU A 45 21.10 -11.79 2.74
CA LEU A 45 21.52 -11.78 1.34
C LEU A 45 22.86 -11.07 1.16
N TYR A 46 23.71 -11.65 0.32
CA TYR A 46 24.91 -10.99 -0.16
C TYR A 46 24.57 -9.80 -1.06
N THR A 47 25.45 -8.80 -1.10
CA THR A 47 25.23 -7.55 -1.83
C THR A 47 24.98 -7.74 -3.32
N TRP A 48 25.56 -8.77 -3.96
CA TRP A 48 25.36 -9.08 -5.38
C TRP A 48 23.99 -9.70 -5.70
N ASP A 49 23.28 -10.22 -4.70
CA ASP A 49 21.93 -10.77 -4.85
C ASP A 49 20.83 -9.74 -4.49
N ILE A 50 21.22 -8.59 -3.93
CA ILE A 50 20.30 -7.50 -3.60
C ILE A 50 20.08 -6.63 -4.84
N ASN A 51 18.83 -6.20 -5.05
CA ASN A 51 18.48 -5.20 -6.05
C ASN A 51 19.30 -3.91 -5.80
N PRO A 52 20.08 -3.43 -6.78
CA PRO A 52 20.97 -2.27 -6.57
C PRO A 52 20.23 -0.99 -6.16
N ASP A 53 18.96 -0.84 -6.55
CA ASP A 53 18.14 0.31 -6.18
C ASP A 53 17.30 0.07 -4.90
N TRP A 54 17.54 -1.03 -4.17
CA TRP A 54 16.76 -1.38 -2.98
C TRP A 54 16.76 -0.27 -1.91
N SER A 55 17.91 0.39 -1.72
CA SER A 55 18.03 1.47 -0.72
C SER A 55 17.08 2.65 -1.00
N LYS A 56 16.76 2.90 -2.28
CA LYS A 56 15.87 3.96 -2.75
C LYS A 56 14.41 3.49 -2.81
N THR A 57 14.19 2.26 -3.27
CA THR A 57 12.86 1.73 -3.60
C THR A 57 12.12 1.08 -2.43
N LYS A 58 12.82 0.69 -1.35
CA LYS A 58 12.23 -0.02 -0.22
C LYS A 58 11.06 0.72 0.44
N PHE A 59 11.11 2.05 0.54
CA PHE A 59 10.05 2.83 1.17
C PHE A 59 8.79 2.87 0.31
N ASP A 60 8.94 3.09 -0.99
CA ASP A 60 7.83 3.11 -1.93
C ASP A 60 7.18 1.73 -2.04
N ARG A 61 8.00 0.67 -2.08
CA ARG A 61 7.49 -0.70 -2.04
C ARG A 61 6.70 -0.96 -0.77
N MET A 62 7.24 -0.63 0.41
CA MET A 62 6.52 -0.81 1.67
C MET A 62 5.20 -0.03 1.67
N ARG A 63 5.18 1.22 1.20
CA ARG A 63 3.95 2.02 1.09
C ARG A 63 2.90 1.29 0.25
N ASN A 64 3.28 0.79 -0.91
CA ASN A 64 2.36 0.11 -1.84
C ASN A 64 1.87 -1.24 -1.27
N VAL A 65 2.74 -1.98 -0.57
CA VAL A 65 2.36 -3.21 0.14
C VAL A 65 1.37 -2.91 1.26
N LEU A 66 1.61 -1.87 2.07
CA LEU A 66 0.70 -1.45 3.12
C LEU A 66 -0.64 -1.03 2.52
N LEU A 67 -0.63 -0.20 1.47
CA LEU A 67 -1.85 0.20 0.79
C LEU A 67 -2.65 -1.02 0.32
N ALA A 68 -2.01 -1.97 -0.37
CA ALA A 68 -2.65 -3.21 -0.82
C ALA A 68 -3.23 -4.03 0.35
N LYS A 69 -2.49 -4.18 1.45
CA LYS A 69 -2.95 -4.89 2.65
C LYS A 69 -4.21 -4.21 3.24
N PHE A 70 -4.17 -2.91 3.44
CA PHE A 70 -5.27 -2.19 4.08
C PHE A 70 -6.45 -1.93 3.15
N THR A 71 -6.30 -2.03 1.82
CA THR A 71 -7.44 -1.93 0.89
C THR A 71 -8.13 -3.27 0.63
N GLN A 72 -7.41 -4.39 0.72
CA GLN A 72 -7.93 -5.74 0.49
C GLN A 72 -8.60 -6.37 1.74
N HIS A 73 -8.36 -5.82 2.93
CA HIS A 73 -8.85 -6.36 4.20
C HIS A 73 -9.66 -5.29 4.94
N GLU A 74 -11.00 -5.37 4.91
CA GLU A 74 -11.88 -4.33 5.46
C GLU A 74 -11.77 -4.16 6.98
N ASP A 75 -11.55 -5.25 7.71
CA ASP A 75 -11.32 -5.23 9.15
C ASP A 75 -10.06 -4.44 9.51
N LEU A 76 -8.96 -4.68 8.78
CA LEU A 76 -7.71 -3.95 8.95
C LEU A 76 -7.84 -2.50 8.52
N LYS A 77 -8.56 -2.23 7.42
CA LYS A 77 -8.89 -0.88 6.96
C LYS A 77 -9.58 -0.08 8.06
N ALA A 78 -10.64 -0.65 8.62
CA ALA A 78 -11.40 -0.04 9.71
C ALA A 78 -10.52 0.21 10.94
N LEU A 79 -9.67 -0.76 11.29
CA LEU A 79 -8.72 -0.62 12.39
C LEU A 79 -7.71 0.51 12.15
N LEU A 80 -7.16 0.65 10.94
CA LEU A 80 -6.24 1.75 10.62
C LEU A 80 -6.95 3.10 10.67
N LEU A 81 -8.17 3.20 10.14
CA LEU A 81 -8.94 4.44 10.15
C LEU A 81 -9.37 4.87 11.55
N SER A 82 -9.68 3.90 12.43
CA SER A 82 -10.11 4.16 13.82
C SER A 82 -9.00 4.80 14.67
N THR A 83 -7.74 4.70 14.25
CA THR A 83 -6.63 5.43 14.87
C THR A 83 -6.73 6.96 14.72
N GLY A 84 -7.68 7.46 13.93
CA GLY A 84 -7.98 8.89 13.87
C GLY A 84 -6.80 9.70 13.34
N SER A 85 -6.35 10.70 14.10
CA SER A 85 -5.15 11.49 13.83
C SER A 85 -3.96 11.05 14.67
N ALA A 86 -4.08 9.96 15.45
CA ALA A 86 -3.02 9.51 16.33
C ALA A 86 -1.74 9.19 15.55
N ARG A 87 -0.60 9.52 16.17
CA ARG A 87 0.72 9.15 15.68
C ARG A 87 0.94 7.67 15.92
N LEU A 88 1.23 6.92 14.87
CA LEU A 88 1.55 5.49 14.95
C LEU A 88 3.05 5.31 15.06
N VAL A 89 3.50 4.46 15.98
CA VAL A 89 4.92 4.22 16.26
C VAL A 89 5.20 2.73 16.33
N GLU A 90 6.14 2.28 15.50
CA GLU A 90 6.69 0.93 15.62
C GLU A 90 7.76 0.91 16.72
N ALA A 91 7.58 0.07 17.73
CA ALA A 91 8.49 -0.01 18.87
C ALA A 91 9.58 -1.07 18.63
N GLY A 92 10.80 -0.63 18.35
CA GLY A 92 11.96 -1.49 18.16
C GLY A 92 12.50 -2.03 19.48
N ARG A 93 12.79 -3.34 19.53
CA ARG A 93 13.30 -4.03 20.73
C ARG A 93 14.80 -3.90 20.94
N THR A 94 15.57 -3.87 19.85
CA THR A 94 17.04 -3.80 19.88
C THR A 94 17.53 -2.55 19.19
N ASP A 95 18.57 -1.92 19.74
CA ASP A 95 19.15 -0.72 19.15
C ASP A 95 20.06 -1.08 17.95
N ASN A 96 19.47 -1.11 16.76
CA ASN A 96 20.19 -1.34 15.51
C ASN A 96 19.60 -0.48 14.39
N LEU A 97 20.33 -0.36 13.28
CA LEU A 97 19.94 0.49 12.16
C LEU A 97 18.56 0.14 11.58
N VAL A 98 18.21 -1.15 11.51
CA VAL A 98 16.92 -1.60 10.96
C VAL A 98 15.77 -1.11 11.84
N ASN A 99 15.83 -1.35 13.14
CA ASN A 99 14.81 -0.93 14.09
C ASN A 99 14.76 0.60 14.21
N ARG A 100 15.90 1.29 14.15
CA ARG A 100 15.95 2.76 14.11
C ARG A 100 15.41 3.33 12.79
N THR A 101 15.42 2.59 11.69
CA THR A 101 14.86 3.03 10.41
C THR A 101 13.34 2.86 10.40
N TRP A 102 12.86 1.66 10.73
CA TRP A 102 11.44 1.34 10.60
C TRP A 102 10.61 1.77 11.81
N GLY A 103 11.22 1.85 12.99
CA GLY A 103 10.56 2.22 14.23
C GLY A 103 11.37 3.20 15.07
N GLU A 104 11.10 3.18 16.38
CA GLU A 104 11.84 3.88 17.42
C GLU A 104 12.34 2.90 18.48
N VAL A 105 13.56 3.13 18.95
CA VAL A 105 14.14 2.43 20.10
C VAL A 105 14.43 3.47 21.17
N ASN A 106 13.81 3.35 22.35
CA ASN A 106 13.90 4.37 23.41
C ASN A 106 13.58 5.80 22.90
N GLY A 107 12.52 5.93 22.09
CA GLY A 107 12.05 7.21 21.55
C GLY A 107 12.93 7.86 20.47
N LYS A 108 13.93 7.15 19.93
CA LYS A 108 14.70 7.66 18.76
C LYS A 108 14.67 6.68 17.60
N GLY A 109 14.58 7.23 16.39
CA GLY A 109 14.46 6.49 15.14
C GLY A 109 13.63 7.29 14.15
N MET A 110 13.61 6.84 12.89
CA MET A 110 12.87 7.49 11.82
C MET A 110 11.39 7.10 11.84
N ASN A 111 11.02 6.00 12.50
CA ASN A 111 9.64 5.49 12.56
C ASN A 111 8.99 5.37 11.17
N MET A 112 9.74 4.94 10.16
CA MET A 112 9.25 4.95 8.78
C MET A 112 8.01 4.08 8.58
N LEU A 113 7.86 2.97 9.32
CA LEU A 113 6.64 2.15 9.25
C LEU A 113 5.42 2.95 9.73
N GLY A 114 5.54 3.61 10.88
CA GLY A 114 4.49 4.47 11.42
C GLY A 114 4.14 5.62 10.48
N VAL A 115 5.14 6.29 9.90
CA VAL A 115 4.96 7.35 8.91
C VAL A 115 4.18 6.85 7.70
N LEU A 116 4.58 5.72 7.11
CA LEU A 116 3.91 5.16 5.92
C LEU A 116 2.49 4.68 6.24
N LEU A 117 2.24 4.12 7.42
CA LEU A 117 0.87 3.76 7.85
C LEU A 117 -0.04 4.99 7.93
N MET A 118 0.47 6.11 8.44
CA MET A 118 -0.28 7.37 8.48
C MET A 118 -0.52 7.95 7.09
N GLU A 119 0.46 7.88 6.17
CA GLU A 119 0.27 8.26 4.77
C GLU A 119 -0.82 7.40 4.10
N VAL A 120 -0.76 6.08 4.27
CA VAL A 120 -1.76 5.13 3.74
C VAL A 120 -3.15 5.40 4.32
N ARG A 121 -3.26 5.70 5.63
CA ARG A 121 -4.51 6.11 6.27
C ARG A 121 -5.14 7.31 5.58
N GLU A 122 -4.35 8.34 5.28
CA GLU A 122 -4.84 9.53 4.57
C GLU A 122 -5.22 9.25 3.12
N GLN A 123 -4.49 8.38 2.42
CA GLN A 123 -4.85 7.96 1.06
C GLN A 123 -6.20 7.23 1.04
N ILE A 124 -6.42 6.30 1.97
CA ILE A 124 -7.69 5.55 2.07
C ILE A 124 -8.85 6.50 2.36
N ARG A 125 -8.68 7.49 3.26
CA ARG A 125 -9.71 8.53 3.51
C ARG A 125 -10.09 9.31 2.26
N LYS A 126 -9.10 9.69 1.44
CA LYS A 126 -9.32 10.42 0.20
C LYS A 126 -10.09 9.58 -0.82
N ILE A 127 -9.73 8.31 -0.97
CA ILE A 127 -10.42 7.37 -1.87
C ILE A 127 -11.90 7.23 -1.47
N ALA A 128 -12.16 6.93 -0.19
CA ALA A 128 -13.53 6.81 0.33
C ALA A 128 -14.35 8.10 0.12
N THR A 129 -13.73 9.28 0.29
CA THR A 129 -14.39 10.56 0.05
C THR A 129 -14.69 10.80 -1.42
N SER A 130 -13.80 10.41 -2.35
CA SER A 130 -14.06 10.51 -3.79
C SER A 130 -15.16 9.57 -4.26
N GLU A 131 -15.20 8.34 -3.75
CA GLU A 131 -16.25 7.37 -4.07
C GLU A 131 -17.62 7.86 -3.61
N ALA A 132 -17.72 8.41 -2.39
CA ALA A 132 -18.97 9.00 -1.88
C ALA A 132 -19.46 10.19 -2.73
N LYS A 133 -18.54 11.00 -3.27
CA LYS A 133 -18.88 12.15 -4.14
C LYS A 133 -19.37 11.73 -5.52
N GLU A 134 -18.85 10.65 -6.09
CA GLU A 134 -19.30 10.13 -7.39
C GLU A 134 -20.68 9.46 -7.29
N VAL A 135 -20.95 8.70 -6.22
CA VAL A 135 -22.28 8.09 -5.99
C VAL A 135 -23.38 9.15 -5.78
N GLY A 136 -23.03 10.33 -5.24
CA GLY A 136 -23.96 11.43 -5.04
C GLY A 136 -24.33 12.25 -6.29
N LYS A 137 -23.65 12.07 -7.44
CA LYS A 137 -23.99 12.76 -8.69
C LYS A 137 -25.15 12.04 -9.39
N LYS A 138 -26.36 12.62 -9.36
CA LYS A 138 -27.51 12.14 -10.17
C LYS A 138 -27.13 12.08 -11.66
N PRO A 139 -27.62 11.09 -12.43
CA PRO A 139 -27.40 11.06 -13.88
C PRO A 139 -28.02 12.29 -14.53
N LYS A 140 -27.25 13.03 -15.34
CA LYS A 140 -27.81 14.09 -16.19
C LYS A 140 -28.81 13.45 -17.16
N GLN A 141 -30.10 13.72 -16.99
CA GLN A 141 -31.12 13.36 -17.97
C GLN A 141 -30.76 14.02 -19.30
N ALA A 142 -30.54 13.20 -20.33
CA ALA A 142 -30.46 13.69 -21.70
C ALA A 142 -31.81 14.29 -22.08
N SER A 143 -31.86 15.60 -22.33
CA SER A 143 -33.07 16.25 -22.81
C SER A 143 -33.33 15.79 -24.25
N ARG A 144 -34.38 14.99 -24.41
CA ARG A 144 -34.95 14.66 -25.72
C ARG A 144 -35.56 15.94 -26.28
N ALA A 145 -34.91 16.54 -27.28
CA ALA A 145 -35.49 17.64 -28.03
C ALA A 145 -36.78 17.16 -28.69
N ARG A 146 -37.92 17.76 -28.30
CA ARG A 146 -39.21 17.53 -28.93
C ARG A 146 -39.23 18.33 -30.23
N SER A 147 -39.30 17.63 -31.37
CA SER A 147 -39.78 18.19 -32.62
C SER A 147 -41.24 18.63 -32.43
N ARG A 148 -41.55 19.87 -32.80
CA ARG A 148 -42.92 20.30 -33.11
C ARG A 148 -42.90 21.13 -34.38
N ASP A 149 -43.71 20.64 -35.31
CA ASP A 149 -44.01 21.12 -36.65
C ASP A 149 -44.69 22.48 -36.67
N SER A 150 -44.62 23.13 -37.84
CA SER A 150 -45.60 24.01 -38.52
C SER A 150 -44.81 25.04 -39.35
N GLU A 151 -45.01 25.31 -40.64
CA GLU A 151 -46.23 25.34 -41.45
C GLU A 151 -45.83 25.73 -42.91
N LEU A 152 -46.38 25.06 -43.93
CA LEU A 152 -47.32 25.57 -44.95
C LEU A 152 -46.73 26.23 -46.23
N VAL A 153 -46.94 25.52 -47.36
CA VAL A 153 -47.51 26.00 -48.66
C VAL A 153 -46.78 27.08 -49.48
N ALA A 154 -46.40 26.74 -50.72
CA ALA A 154 -46.99 27.30 -51.96
C ALA A 154 -46.30 26.83 -53.26
N ALA A 155 -47.16 26.50 -54.24
CA ALA A 155 -46.97 26.42 -55.71
C ALA A 155 -46.09 25.32 -56.31
#